data_AF-A0A8S2F3B2-F1
#
_entry.id   AF-A0A8S2F3B2-F1
#
_cell.length_a   1.000
_cell.length_b   1.000
_cell.length_c   1.000
_cell.angle_alpha   90.00
_cell.angle_beta   90.00
_cell.angle_gamma   90.00
#
_symmetry.space_group_name_H-M   'P 1'
#
loop_
_entity.id
_entity.type
_entity.pdbx_description
1 polymer ?
#
loop_
_entity_poly.entity_id
_entity_poly.type
_entity_poly.pdbx_seq_one_letter_code
_entity_poly.pdbx_strand_id
1 'polypeptide(L)'
;MKYKSTDESKMKQSLIQLVLDECERETAHFQSSFASVATQSKGTKTIKKSKLFQYINTPPSDTTQALDPAAELTAYLTDPIQSQFSPFWSKTSLPVLKRVVIRVLSIQASSAPIERVFSQAGLIMSPRRTSMREDSFRSLVFLRANQHIL
;
A
#
# COMPACT_ATOMS: atom_id res chain seq x y z
N MET A 1 33.22 -19.09 20.06
CA MET A 1 31.98 -19.65 19.49
C MET A 1 31.89 -19.21 18.03
N LYS A 2 32.46 -19.99 17.10
CA LYS A 2 32.56 -19.66 15.66
C LYS A 2 31.47 -20.40 14.87
N TYR A 3 30.25 -19.90 14.96
CA TYR A 3 29.24 -20.09 13.93
C TYR A 3 28.93 -18.70 13.41
N LYS A 4 28.77 -18.51 12.09
CA LYS A 4 27.81 -17.54 11.51
C LYS A 4 27.96 -17.24 10.01
N SER A 5 29.13 -17.40 9.39
CA SER A 5 29.28 -16.88 8.00
C SER A 5 28.45 -17.62 6.95
N THR A 6 28.42 -18.95 6.98
CA THR A 6 27.65 -19.75 6.00
C THR A 6 26.15 -19.67 6.24
N ASP A 7 25.73 -19.57 7.50
CA ASP A 7 24.31 -19.52 7.89
C ASP A 7 23.67 -18.16 7.56
N GLU A 8 24.38 -17.07 7.83
CA GLU A 8 23.97 -15.73 7.40
C GLU A 8 23.86 -15.63 5.88
N SER A 9 24.74 -16.28 5.14
CA SER A 9 24.69 -16.30 3.67
C SER A 9 23.45 -17.03 3.16
N LYS A 10 23.08 -18.16 3.79
CA LYS A 10 21.84 -18.89 3.46
C LYS A 10 20.59 -18.08 3.78
N MET A 11 20.57 -17.40 4.93
CA MET A 11 19.44 -16.55 5.33
C MET A 11 19.26 -15.38 4.35
N LYS A 12 20.34 -14.69 3.96
CA LYS A 12 20.29 -13.62 2.96
C LYS A 12 19.78 -14.12 1.62
N GLN A 13 20.25 -15.27 1.15
CA GLN A 13 19.77 -15.88 -0.09
C GLN A 13 18.28 -16.24 0.01
N SER A 14 17.84 -16.80 1.12
CA SER A 14 16.43 -17.11 1.37
C SER A 14 15.55 -15.85 1.33
N LEU A 15 15.99 -14.76 1.96
CA LEU A 15 15.28 -13.48 1.93
C LEU A 15 15.21 -12.89 0.52
N ILE A 16 16.30 -12.96 -0.24
CA ILE A 16 16.33 -12.51 -1.64
C ILE A 16 15.34 -13.31 -2.48
N GLN A 17 15.33 -14.64 -2.34
CA GLN A 17 14.39 -15.51 -3.05
C GLN A 17 12.94 -15.20 -2.70
N LEU A 18 12.64 -14.95 -1.42
CA LEU A 18 11.31 -14.57 -0.97
C LEU A 18 10.83 -13.24 -1.58
N VAL A 19 11.72 -12.27 -1.72
CA VAL A 19 11.40 -10.98 -2.36
C VAL A 19 11.16 -11.14 -3.86
N LEU A 20 11.95 -11.97 -4.54
CA LEU A 20 11.78 -12.25 -5.97
C LEU A 20 10.44 -12.94 -6.25
N ASP A 21 10.10 -13.97 -5.47
CA ASP A 21 8.80 -14.66 -5.57
C ASP A 21 7.62 -13.69 -5.35
N GLU A 22 7.72 -12.78 -4.38
CA GLU A 22 6.70 -11.76 -4.14
C GLU A 22 6.58 -10.75 -5.30
N CYS A 23 7.69 -10.42 -5.97
CA CYS A 23 7.68 -9.56 -7.16
C CYS A 23 7.03 -10.26 -8.37
N GLU A 24 7.28 -11.56 -8.54
CA GLU A 24 6.64 -12.37 -9.58
C GLU A 24 5.13 -12.46 -9.36
N ARG A 25 4.70 -12.73 -8.12
CA ARG A 25 3.28 -12.75 -7.73
C ARG A 25 2.57 -11.42 -7.99
N GLU A 26 3.22 -10.28 -7.68
CA GLU A 26 2.63 -8.97 -7.95
C GLU A 26 2.49 -8.69 -9.44
N THR A 27 3.48 -9.08 -10.25
CA THR A 27 3.42 -8.92 -11.70
C THR A 27 2.25 -9.70 -12.29
N ALA A 28 1.99 -10.92 -11.80
CA ALA A 28 0.82 -11.71 -12.20
C ALA A 28 -0.51 -11.08 -11.77
N HIS A 29 -0.60 -10.56 -10.53
CA HIS A 29 -1.81 -9.90 -10.03
C HIS A 29 -2.13 -8.60 -10.81
N PHE A 30 -1.10 -7.85 -11.19
CA PHE A 30 -1.26 -6.67 -12.02
C PHE A 30 -1.80 -7.04 -13.41
N GLN A 31 -1.25 -8.08 -14.06
CA GLN A 31 -1.75 -8.53 -15.37
C GLN A 31 -3.21 -9.02 -15.32
N SER A 32 -3.61 -9.74 -14.27
CA SER A 32 -5.00 -10.21 -14.12
C SER A 32 -6.00 -9.06 -13.86
N SER A 33 -5.57 -8.04 -13.11
CA SER A 33 -6.38 -6.85 -12.82
C SER A 33 -6.66 -6.04 -14.09
N PHE A 34 -5.71 -5.92 -15.02
CA PHE A 34 -5.90 -5.23 -16.29
C PHE A 34 -6.78 -6.01 -17.28
N ALA A 35 -6.66 -7.34 -17.33
CA ALA A 35 -7.54 -8.18 -18.15
C ALA A 35 -9.02 -8.08 -17.72
N SER A 36 -9.26 -7.90 -16.41
CA SER A 36 -10.61 -7.79 -15.85
C SER A 36 -11.29 -6.44 -16.17
N VAL A 37 -10.51 -5.36 -16.27
CA VAL A 37 -11.03 -4.00 -16.57
C VAL A 37 -11.44 -3.85 -18.05
N ALA A 38 -10.78 -4.56 -18.97
CA ALA A 38 -11.11 -4.50 -20.40
C ALA A 38 -12.52 -5.06 -20.75
N THR A 39 -13.15 -5.82 -19.84
CA THR A 39 -14.42 -6.52 -20.12
C THR A 39 -15.67 -5.77 -19.59
N GLN A 40 -15.51 -4.66 -18.84
CA GLN A 40 -16.65 -3.91 -18.27
C GLN A 40 -16.79 -2.50 -18.86
N SER A 41 -17.03 -2.39 -20.17
CA SER A 41 -17.49 -1.14 -20.80
C SER A 41 -18.83 -1.32 -21.54
N LYS A 42 -19.87 -1.74 -20.81
CA LYS A 42 -21.26 -1.56 -21.28
C LYS A 42 -22.10 -0.85 -20.21
N GLY A 43 -22.13 0.48 -20.35
CA GLY A 43 -23.28 1.34 -20.08
C GLY A 43 -23.60 1.68 -18.63
N THR A 44 -23.28 2.91 -18.20
CA THR A 44 -24.14 3.71 -17.30
C THR A 44 -23.90 5.21 -17.53
N LYS A 45 -24.97 5.99 -17.36
CA LYS A 45 -25.10 7.40 -17.74
C LYS A 45 -24.11 8.32 -17.00
N THR A 46 -23.52 9.27 -17.73
CA THR A 46 -22.48 10.18 -17.25
C THR A 46 -23.01 11.22 -16.26
N ILE A 47 -22.77 11.03 -14.97
CA ILE A 47 -22.86 12.10 -13.98
C ILE A 47 -21.54 12.88 -14.05
N LYS A 48 -21.61 14.20 -14.30
CA LYS A 48 -20.44 15.09 -14.28
C LYS A 48 -19.89 15.15 -12.85
N LYS A 49 -18.87 14.34 -12.55
CA LYS A 49 -18.23 14.32 -11.22
C LYS A 49 -17.49 15.64 -10.98
N SER A 50 -17.55 16.14 -9.74
CA SER A 50 -16.81 17.33 -9.32
C SER A 50 -15.30 17.13 -9.55
N LYS A 51 -14.58 18.22 -9.85
CA LYS A 51 -13.11 18.22 -10.06
C LYS A 51 -12.32 17.63 -8.88
N LEU A 52 -12.96 17.48 -7.71
CA LEU A 52 -12.40 16.87 -6.51
C LEU A 52 -11.89 15.43 -6.73
N PHE A 53 -12.50 14.68 -7.66
CA PHE A 53 -12.16 13.27 -7.91
C PHE A 53 -11.34 13.03 -9.17
N GLN A 54 -10.75 14.08 -9.76
CA GLN A 54 -9.98 13.96 -11.00
C GLN A 54 -8.75 13.05 -10.84
N TYR A 55 -8.16 12.96 -9.63
CA TYR A 55 -7.01 12.10 -9.35
C TYR A 55 -7.32 10.60 -9.42
N ILE A 56 -8.58 10.20 -9.24
CA ILE A 56 -8.97 8.77 -9.24
C ILE A 56 -8.88 8.18 -10.66
N ASN A 57 -9.05 9.03 -11.68
CA ASN A 57 -9.06 8.61 -13.08
C ASN A 57 -7.74 8.90 -13.81
N THR A 58 -6.76 9.51 -13.15
CA THR A 58 -5.43 9.61 -13.76
C THR A 58 -4.79 8.23 -13.69
N PRO A 59 -4.62 7.51 -14.82
CA PRO A 59 -3.80 6.32 -14.80
C PRO A 59 -2.40 6.74 -14.30
N PRO A 60 -1.76 5.98 -13.40
CA PRO A 60 -0.40 6.26 -13.02
C PRO A 60 0.43 6.26 -14.31
N SER A 61 1.10 7.36 -14.60
CA SER A 61 2.00 7.54 -15.75
C SER A 61 3.27 6.70 -15.64
N ASP A 62 3.19 5.50 -15.07
CA ASP A 62 4.28 4.55 -14.94
C ASP A 62 4.37 3.70 -16.21
N THR A 63 4.53 4.36 -17.37
CA THR A 63 5.07 3.70 -18.57
C THR A 63 6.59 3.57 -18.38
N THR A 64 7.01 2.84 -17.37
CA THR A 64 8.41 2.43 -17.21
C THR A 64 8.45 0.94 -17.52
N GLN A 65 9.22 0.60 -18.56
CA GLN A 65 9.39 -0.75 -19.06
C GLN A 65 9.65 -1.72 -17.90
N ALA A 66 8.97 -2.86 -17.90
CA ALA A 66 9.16 -3.91 -16.91
C ALA A 66 10.62 -4.40 -16.99
N LEU A 67 11.46 -3.88 -16.11
CA LEU A 67 12.79 -4.41 -15.88
C LEU A 67 12.63 -5.79 -15.24
N ASP A 68 13.62 -6.65 -15.49
CA ASP A 68 13.72 -7.94 -14.81
C ASP A 68 13.70 -7.72 -13.28
N PRO A 69 12.82 -8.38 -12.50
CA PRO A 69 12.75 -8.20 -11.05
C PRO A 69 14.08 -8.40 -10.33
N ALA A 70 14.94 -9.28 -10.84
CA ALA A 70 16.28 -9.50 -10.30
C ALA A 70 17.22 -8.30 -10.54
N ALA A 71 17.09 -7.62 -11.69
CA ALA A 71 17.84 -6.41 -12.00
C ALA A 71 17.39 -5.24 -11.12
N GLU A 72 16.08 -5.10 -10.84
CA GLU A 72 15.57 -4.09 -9.90
C GLU A 72 16.10 -4.29 -8.48
N LEU A 73 16.13 -5.54 -8.01
CA LEU A 73 16.60 -5.87 -6.67
C LEU A 73 18.11 -5.66 -6.51
N THR A 74 18.91 -6.01 -7.52
CA THR A 74 20.35 -5.75 -7.50
C THR A 74 20.64 -4.25 -7.55
N ALA A 75 19.88 -3.46 -8.34
CA ALA A 75 19.97 -2.00 -8.33
C ALA A 75 19.69 -1.42 -6.94
N TYR A 76 18.63 -1.91 -6.26
CA TYR A 76 18.31 -1.51 -4.89
C TYR A 76 19.46 -1.79 -3.91
N LEU A 77 19.99 -3.02 -3.90
CA LEU A 77 21.04 -3.43 -2.96
C LEU A 77 22.37 -2.70 -3.16
N THR A 78 22.62 -2.21 -4.39
CA THR A 78 23.87 -1.53 -4.77
C THR A 78 23.81 -0.02 -4.50
N ASP A 79 22.61 0.56 -4.35
CA ASP A 79 22.44 2.00 -4.19
C ASP A 79 22.92 2.48 -2.79
N PRO A 80 23.84 3.46 -2.71
CA PRO A 80 24.32 4.00 -1.42
C PRO A 80 23.24 4.76 -0.64
N ILE A 81 22.14 5.19 -1.26
CA ILE A 81 21.07 5.99 -0.62
C ILE A 81 20.00 5.09 0.04
N GLN A 82 20.08 3.76 -0.10
CA GLN A 82 19.10 2.81 0.45
C GLN A 82 18.84 2.97 1.98
N SER A 83 19.79 3.53 2.73
CA SER A 83 19.64 3.82 4.17
C SER A 83 18.52 4.86 4.46
N GLN A 84 18.23 5.74 3.50
CA GLN A 84 17.22 6.79 3.64
C GLN A 84 15.90 6.34 2.99
N PHE A 85 15.07 5.64 3.76
CA PHE A 85 13.83 5.01 3.27
C PHE A 85 12.91 5.97 2.48
N SER A 86 12.53 7.11 3.09
CA SER A 86 11.53 8.04 2.51
C SER A 86 11.96 8.71 1.18
N PRO A 87 13.13 9.37 1.10
CA PRO A 87 13.57 10.03 -0.14
C PRO A 87 13.94 9.05 -1.24
N PHE A 88 14.32 7.81 -0.89
CA PHE A 88 14.60 6.76 -1.86
C PHE A 88 13.31 6.37 -2.61
N TRP A 89 12.33 5.77 -1.94
CA TRP A 89 11.12 5.24 -2.60
C TRP A 89 10.26 6.30 -3.30
N SER A 90 10.37 7.56 -2.90
CA SER A 90 9.69 8.68 -3.58
C SER A 90 10.30 9.01 -4.96
N LYS A 91 11.62 8.91 -5.11
CA LYS A 91 12.35 9.29 -6.34
C LYS A 91 12.75 8.11 -7.23
N THR A 92 12.79 6.90 -6.68
CA THR A 92 13.27 5.73 -7.38
C THR A 92 12.31 5.24 -8.47
N SER A 93 12.87 4.89 -9.64
CA SER A 93 12.17 4.31 -10.80
C SER A 93 12.26 2.77 -10.82
N LEU A 94 11.89 2.12 -9.71
CA LEU A 94 11.83 0.65 -9.59
C LEU A 94 10.36 0.21 -9.48
N PRO A 95 9.63 0.08 -10.60
CA PRO A 95 8.17 -0.03 -10.60
C PRO A 95 7.65 -1.32 -9.98
N VAL A 96 8.34 -2.46 -10.13
CA VAL A 96 7.88 -3.73 -9.56
C VAL A 96 8.17 -3.75 -8.06
N LEU A 97 9.41 -3.43 -7.68
CA LEU A 97 9.82 -3.47 -6.28
C LEU A 97 9.08 -2.44 -5.42
N LYS A 98 8.84 -1.22 -5.95
CA LYS A 98 8.09 -0.17 -5.26
C LYS A 98 6.66 -0.59 -4.92
N ARG A 99 6.00 -1.35 -5.80
CA ARG A 99 4.65 -1.88 -5.54
C ARG A 99 4.64 -2.86 -4.38
N VAL A 100 5.60 -3.80 -4.36
CA VAL A 100 5.78 -4.74 -3.24
C VAL A 100 6.06 -4.00 -1.94
N VAL A 101 6.95 -3.02 -1.96
CA VAL A 101 7.32 -2.23 -0.80
C VAL A 101 6.12 -1.44 -0.25
N ILE A 102 5.35 -0.76 -1.12
CA ILE A 102 4.15 -0.04 -0.70
C ILE A 102 3.15 -1.01 -0.06
N ARG A 103 2.90 -2.18 -0.67
CA ARG A 103 1.96 -3.16 -0.14
C ARG A 103 2.39 -3.65 1.25
N VAL A 104 3.63 -4.10 1.39
CA VAL A 104 4.13 -4.68 2.64
C VAL A 104 4.25 -3.63 3.74
N LEU A 105 4.77 -2.44 3.43
CA LEU A 105 5.04 -1.41 4.43
C LEU A 105 3.86 -0.49 4.75
N SER A 106 2.79 -0.53 3.94
CA SER A 106 1.52 0.11 4.30
C SER A 106 0.81 -0.61 5.46
N ILE A 107 1.12 -1.88 5.69
CA ILE A 107 0.56 -2.68 6.77
C ILE A 107 1.10 -2.17 8.10
N GLN A 108 0.19 -1.76 8.98
CA GLN A 108 0.56 -1.32 10.31
C GLN A 108 1.05 -2.52 11.13
N ALA A 109 2.20 -2.36 11.80
CA ALA A 109 2.79 -3.43 12.61
C ALA A 109 2.03 -3.70 13.94
N SER A 110 1.09 -2.83 14.33
CA SER A 110 0.32 -2.98 15.57
C SER A 110 -1.14 -2.58 15.41
N SER A 111 -1.97 -3.05 16.35
CA SER A 111 -3.39 -2.66 16.49
C SER A 111 -3.60 -1.31 17.17
N ALA A 112 -2.55 -0.65 17.66
CA ALA A 112 -2.66 0.63 18.36
C ALA A 112 -3.44 1.72 17.58
N PRO A 113 -3.31 1.85 16.24
CA PRO A 113 -4.11 2.80 15.48
C PRO A 113 -5.62 2.52 15.56
N ILE A 114 -6.04 1.26 15.44
CA ILE A 114 -7.47 0.90 15.50
C ILE A 114 -8.01 1.00 16.93
N GLU A 115 -7.20 0.66 17.94
CA GLU A 115 -7.56 0.86 19.35
C GLU A 115 -7.82 2.33 19.69
N ARG A 116 -7.02 3.25 19.13
CA ARG A 116 -7.27 4.69 19.26
C ARG A 116 -8.60 5.11 18.63
N VAL A 117 -8.96 4.55 17.48
CA VAL A 117 -10.28 4.78 16.85
C VAL A 117 -11.39 4.24 17.75
N PHE A 118 -11.24 3.05 18.33
CA PHE A 118 -12.24 2.49 19.26
C PHE A 118 -12.38 3.29 20.55
N SER A 119 -11.27 3.79 21.11
CA SER A 119 -11.31 4.68 22.26
C SER A 119 -12.10 5.95 21.94
N GLN A 120 -11.86 6.57 20.78
CA GLN A 120 -12.62 7.73 20.33
C GLN A 120 -14.10 7.39 20.06
N ALA A 121 -14.37 6.24 19.46
CA ALA A 121 -15.72 5.76 19.20
C ALA A 121 -16.50 5.55 20.51
N GLY A 122 -15.85 5.02 21.55
CA GLY A 122 -16.44 4.90 22.90
C GLY A 122 -16.83 6.24 23.52
N LEU A 123 -16.05 7.30 23.27
CA LEU A 123 -16.41 8.67 23.69
C LEU A 123 -17.61 9.21 22.91
N ILE A 124 -17.70 8.92 21.60
CA ILE A 124 -18.83 9.32 20.75
C ILE A 124 -20.11 8.60 21.20
N MET A 125 -20.02 7.29 21.50
CA MET A 125 -21.11 6.44 21.99
C MET A 125 -21.15 6.40 23.53
N SER A 126 -21.19 7.58 24.15
CA SER A 126 -21.29 7.68 25.62
C SER A 126 -22.67 7.23 26.13
N PRO A 127 -22.78 6.76 27.41
CA PRO A 127 -24.06 6.35 28.01
C PRO A 127 -25.13 7.43 28.02
N ARG A 128 -24.75 8.71 27.90
CA ARG A 128 -25.67 9.86 27.85
C ARG A 128 -26.31 10.07 26.46
N ARG A 129 -25.79 9.42 25.42
CA ARG A 129 -26.23 9.55 24.02
C ARG A 129 -26.90 8.25 23.56
N THR A 130 -28.12 7.99 24.05
CA THR A 130 -28.84 6.73 23.84
C THR A 130 -29.67 6.66 22.56
N SER A 131 -29.86 7.78 21.85
CA SER A 131 -30.72 7.87 20.65
C SER A 131 -29.94 8.08 19.33
N MET A 132 -28.62 7.85 19.33
CA MET A 132 -27.82 8.03 18.11
C MET A 132 -28.04 6.88 17.14
N ARG A 133 -28.38 7.20 15.89
CA ARG A 133 -28.49 6.20 14.81
C ARG A 133 -27.11 5.71 14.39
N GLU A 134 -27.04 4.45 13.95
CA GLU A 134 -25.79 3.80 13.53
C GLU A 134 -25.08 4.55 12.40
N ASP A 135 -25.82 5.03 11.38
CA ASP A 135 -25.24 5.78 10.27
C ASP A 135 -24.56 7.07 10.75
N SER A 136 -25.22 7.82 11.63
CA SER A 136 -24.66 9.03 12.23
C SER A 136 -23.43 8.74 13.08
N PHE A 137 -23.45 7.64 13.84
CA PHE A 137 -22.30 7.20 14.62
C PHE A 137 -21.09 6.88 13.73
N ARG A 138 -21.28 6.07 12.69
CA ARG A 138 -20.23 5.72 11.72
C ARG A 138 -19.64 6.95 11.05
N SER A 139 -20.49 7.89 10.60
CA SER A 139 -20.04 9.15 10.00
C SER A 139 -19.25 10.02 10.99
N LEU A 140 -19.68 10.11 12.25
CA LEU A 140 -18.96 10.87 13.28
C LEU A 140 -17.60 10.25 13.62
N VAL A 141 -17.52 8.93 13.74
CA VAL A 141 -16.25 8.21 13.95
C VAL A 141 -15.32 8.44 12.76
N PHE A 142 -15.83 8.32 11.53
CA PHE A 142 -15.05 8.58 10.32
C PHE A 142 -14.50 10.01 10.28
N LEU A 143 -15.33 11.02 10.52
CA LEU A 143 -14.91 12.41 10.56
C LEU A 143 -13.86 12.65 11.65
N ARG A 144 -14.06 12.07 12.83
CA ARG A 144 -13.14 12.24 13.96
C ARG A 144 -11.78 11.60 13.73
N ALA A 145 -11.75 10.39 13.16
CA ALA A 145 -10.52 9.67 12.87
C ALA A 145 -9.69 10.38 11.77
N ASN A 146 -10.38 10.97 10.78
CA ASN A 146 -9.74 11.58 9.60
C ASN A 146 -9.63 13.11 9.67
N GLN A 147 -9.92 13.73 10.82
CA GLN A 147 -9.93 15.20 10.99
C GLN A 147 -8.62 15.93 10.66
N HIS A 148 -7.50 15.21 10.52
CA HIS A 148 -6.18 15.77 10.21
C HIS A 148 -5.83 15.63 8.72
N ILE A 149 -6.64 14.89 7.96
CA ILE A 149 -6.47 14.61 6.53
C ILE A 149 -7.52 15.39 5.70
N LEU A 150 -8.71 15.62 6.29
CA LEU A 150 -9.83 16.37 5.72
C LEU A 150 -9.79 17.84 6.13
#